data_AF-A0A160KVP6-F1
#
_entry.id   AF-A0A160KVP6-F1
#
_cell.length_a   1.000
_cell.length_b   1.000
_cell.length_c   1.000
_cell.angle_alpha   90.00
_cell.angle_beta   90.00
_cell.angle_gamma   90.00
#
_symmetry.space_group_name_H-M   'P 1'
#
loop_
_entity.id
_entity.type
_entity.pdbx_description
1 polymer ?
#
loop_
_entity_poly.entity_id
_entity_poly.type
_entity_poly.pdbx_seq_one_letter_code
_entity_poly.pdbx_strand_id
1 'polypeptide(L)'
;MALGSGRRPRRSLEEEILLASERGSGARTRAELVPPSGRRLVLPPGSGTLLRVDAGALVSLAAQEDLLIALERRPGEHAVAATPLLSWWSATPSVPGEEEERRLDALVLRTVELGAGPAEDVDSRLRELARVGDLDALGSALALLARIPDPPAAFQDGDGFLRVMVPESPFERRLEVLTEAQGTAGALLVLLRDCAFTATLPRRRSAIAAMNERVRASAEPGRLDSARLDLLAEAVDAALDKRWTVL
;
A
#
# COMPACT_ATOMS: atom_id res chain seq x y z
N MET A 1 -7.95 36.12 -19.21
CA MET A 1 -8.72 34.93 -18.80
C MET A 1 -7.83 34.11 -17.88
N ALA A 2 -8.07 34.19 -16.57
CA ALA A 2 -7.29 33.46 -15.57
C ALA A 2 -7.79 32.00 -15.53
N LEU A 3 -6.95 31.07 -15.95
CA LEU A 3 -7.17 29.65 -15.72
C LEU A 3 -6.96 29.40 -14.22
N GLY A 4 -8.07 29.35 -13.48
CA GLY A 4 -8.05 28.88 -12.10
C GLY A 4 -7.50 27.46 -12.08
N SER A 5 -6.30 27.27 -11.53
CA SER A 5 -5.78 25.97 -11.19
C SER A 5 -6.63 25.41 -10.04
N GLY A 6 -7.78 24.87 -10.40
CA GLY A 6 -8.62 24.10 -9.49
C GLY A 6 -7.82 22.87 -9.06
N ARG A 7 -7.10 23.01 -7.94
CA ARG A 7 -6.47 21.90 -7.23
C ARG A 7 -7.61 20.93 -6.92
N ARG A 8 -7.69 19.82 -7.66
CA ARG A 8 -8.70 18.78 -7.38
C ARG A 8 -8.63 18.46 -5.89
N PRO A 9 -9.78 18.35 -5.19
CA PRO A 9 -9.77 17.96 -3.79
C PRO A 9 -9.01 16.64 -3.66
N ARG A 10 -8.10 16.58 -2.67
CA ARG A 10 -7.32 15.37 -2.40
C ARG A 10 -8.31 14.28 -2.01
N ARG A 11 -8.30 13.16 -2.74
CA ARG A 11 -9.17 12.02 -2.47
C ARG A 11 -8.95 11.51 -1.05
N SER A 12 -10.00 10.95 -0.44
CA SER A 12 -9.84 10.25 0.82
C SER A 12 -8.90 9.06 0.62
N LEU A 13 -8.27 8.59 1.71
CA LEU A 13 -7.40 7.40 1.62
C LEU A 13 -8.20 6.18 1.19
N GLU A 14 -9.45 6.06 1.63
CA GLU A 14 -10.34 4.98 1.24
C GLU A 14 -10.67 5.00 -0.25
N GLU A 15 -10.96 6.18 -0.81
CA GLU A 15 -11.19 6.34 -2.25
C GLU A 15 -9.96 5.89 -3.03
N GLU A 16 -8.75 6.22 -2.57
CA GLU A 16 -7.52 5.76 -3.21
C GLU A 16 -7.34 4.24 -3.12
N ILE A 17 -7.61 3.64 -1.96
CA ILE A 17 -7.54 2.19 -1.77
C ILE A 17 -8.57 1.47 -2.65
N LEU A 18 -9.82 1.96 -2.70
CA LEU A 18 -10.89 1.40 -3.52
C LEU A 18 -10.57 1.51 -5.01
N LEU A 19 -10.19 2.70 -5.48
CA LEU A 19 -9.77 2.90 -6.86
C LEU A 19 -8.61 1.98 -7.24
N ALA A 20 -7.67 1.75 -6.30
CA ALA A 20 -6.59 0.82 -6.53
C ALA A 20 -7.03 -0.65 -6.60
N SER A 21 -8.26 -0.97 -6.17
CA SER A 21 -8.77 -2.33 -5.99
C SER A 21 -9.94 -2.70 -6.92
N GLU A 22 -10.51 -1.73 -7.65
CA GLU A 22 -11.76 -1.87 -8.44
C GLU A 22 -11.66 -2.72 -9.72
N ARG A 23 -10.53 -3.37 -10.05
CA ARG A 23 -10.37 -4.18 -11.29
C ARG A 23 -9.72 -5.56 -11.10
N GLY A 24 -10.50 -6.62 -11.32
CA GLY A 24 -10.01 -7.93 -11.75
C GLY A 24 -9.83 -8.99 -10.65
N SER A 25 -10.64 -10.04 -10.72
CA SER A 25 -10.43 -11.30 -10.01
C SER A 25 -9.24 -12.05 -10.62
N GLY A 26 -8.11 -12.06 -9.92
CA GLY A 26 -6.93 -12.85 -10.29
C GLY A 26 -6.13 -12.23 -11.44
N ALA A 27 -4.86 -11.92 -11.17
CA ALA A 27 -3.97 -11.38 -12.18
C ALA A 27 -3.61 -12.47 -13.20
N ARG A 28 -3.88 -12.22 -14.49
CA ARG A 28 -3.26 -13.01 -15.57
C ARG A 28 -1.87 -12.46 -15.83
N THR A 29 -0.93 -13.27 -16.30
CA THR A 29 0.37 -12.78 -16.74
C THR A 29 0.72 -13.40 -18.09
N ARG A 30 1.25 -12.60 -19.01
CA ARG A 30 1.87 -13.10 -20.27
C ARG A 30 3.36 -13.35 -20.09
N ALA A 31 4.00 -12.55 -19.23
CA ALA A 31 5.42 -12.62 -18.93
C ALA A 31 5.71 -13.57 -17.77
N GLU A 32 6.96 -14.02 -17.67
CA GLU A 32 7.46 -14.65 -16.45
C GLU A 32 7.42 -13.63 -15.30
N LEU A 33 6.79 -14.01 -14.18
CA LEU A 33 6.75 -13.20 -12.95
C LEU A 33 8.12 -13.14 -12.26
N VAL A 34 8.95 -14.16 -12.49
CA VAL A 34 10.34 -14.14 -12.03
C VAL A 34 11.13 -13.33 -13.05
N PRO A 35 11.81 -12.25 -12.64
CA PRO A 35 12.54 -11.43 -13.58
C PRO A 35 13.65 -12.24 -14.26
N PRO A 36 13.72 -12.25 -15.61
CA PRO A 36 14.74 -13.00 -16.32
C PRO A 36 16.13 -12.40 -16.09
N SER A 37 17.18 -13.19 -16.37
CA SER A 37 18.58 -12.77 -16.23
C SER A 37 18.97 -11.57 -17.09
N GLY A 38 18.18 -11.25 -18.13
CA GLY A 38 18.38 -10.13 -19.05
C GLY A 38 17.44 -8.95 -18.83
N ARG A 39 16.82 -8.80 -17.65
CA ARG A 39 15.97 -7.63 -17.38
C ARG A 39 16.77 -6.33 -17.43
N ARG A 40 16.12 -5.27 -17.91
CA ARG A 40 16.70 -3.93 -17.87
C ARG A 40 16.55 -3.36 -16.48
N LEU A 41 17.66 -2.89 -15.89
CA LEU A 41 17.66 -2.16 -14.63
C LEU A 41 17.66 -0.66 -14.90
N VAL A 42 16.70 0.05 -14.30
CA VAL A 42 16.57 1.49 -14.47
C VAL A 42 17.06 2.20 -13.22
N LEU A 43 18.09 3.00 -13.40
CA LEU A 43 18.75 3.74 -12.34
C LEU A 43 18.13 5.13 -12.21
N PRO A 44 18.01 5.68 -10.98
CA PRO A 44 17.51 7.03 -10.80
C PRO A 44 18.54 8.06 -11.30
N PRO A 45 18.09 9.23 -11.80
CA PRO A 45 18.99 10.30 -12.26
C PRO A 45 19.83 10.92 -11.13
N GLY A 46 19.44 10.71 -9.87
CA GLY A 46 20.15 11.13 -8.67
C GLY A 46 19.59 10.43 -7.43
N SER A 47 20.27 10.59 -6.29
CA SER A 47 19.78 10.05 -5.02
C SER A 47 18.57 10.86 -4.51
N GLY A 48 17.60 10.19 -3.91
CA GLY A 48 16.40 10.84 -3.38
C GLY A 48 15.39 9.83 -2.82
N THR A 49 14.40 10.31 -2.09
CA THR A 49 13.28 9.47 -1.64
C THR A 49 12.28 9.33 -2.77
N LEU A 50 11.79 8.11 -3.02
CA LEU A 50 10.68 7.89 -3.95
C LEU A 50 9.41 8.47 -3.33
N LEU A 51 8.96 9.61 -3.83
CA LEU A 51 7.81 10.31 -3.28
C LEU A 51 6.51 9.75 -3.85
N ARG A 52 6.47 9.49 -5.16
CA ARG A 52 5.26 9.08 -5.85
C ARG A 52 5.58 8.16 -7.01
N VAL A 53 4.65 7.25 -7.28
CA VAL A 53 4.61 6.43 -8.49
C VAL A 53 3.24 6.61 -9.15
N ASP A 54 3.23 7.04 -10.41
CA ASP A 54 2.03 7.07 -11.22
C ASP A 54 1.75 5.66 -11.77
N ALA A 55 1.10 4.84 -10.94
CA ALA A 55 0.79 3.44 -11.29
C ALA A 55 -0.04 3.32 -12.57
N GLY A 56 -0.97 4.27 -12.81
CA GLY A 56 -1.80 4.27 -14.01
C GLY A 56 -0.99 4.54 -15.27
N ALA A 57 -0.06 5.52 -15.22
CA ALA A 57 0.86 5.79 -16.32
C ALA A 57 1.82 4.62 -16.57
N LEU A 58 2.34 3.99 -15.51
CA LEU A 58 3.19 2.80 -15.62
C LEU A 58 2.48 1.62 -16.29
N VAL A 59 1.27 1.28 -15.82
CA VAL A 59 0.46 0.22 -16.42
C VAL A 59 0.14 0.52 -17.87
N SER A 60 -0.23 1.77 -18.19
CA SER A 60 -0.54 2.17 -19.56
C SER A 60 0.68 2.03 -20.47
N LEU A 61 1.85 2.48 -20.01
CA LEU A 61 3.12 2.35 -20.74
C LEU A 61 3.49 0.87 -20.93
N ALA A 62 3.42 0.07 -19.88
CA ALA A 62 3.72 -1.36 -19.93
C ALA A 62 2.75 -2.12 -20.84
N ALA A 63 1.48 -1.73 -20.91
CA ALA A 63 0.53 -2.33 -21.85
C ALA A 63 0.83 -1.93 -23.30
N GLN A 64 1.20 -0.67 -23.54
CA GLN A 64 1.50 -0.15 -24.88
C GLN A 64 2.77 -0.77 -25.48
N GLU A 65 3.80 -0.93 -24.66
CA GLU A 65 5.12 -1.43 -25.07
C GLU A 65 5.29 -2.93 -24.78
N ASP A 66 4.22 -3.61 -24.36
CA ASP A 66 4.15 -5.01 -23.95
C ASP A 66 5.26 -5.44 -22.97
N LEU A 67 5.41 -4.67 -21.89
CA LEU A 67 6.39 -4.88 -20.83
C LEU A 67 5.75 -5.45 -19.57
N LEU A 68 6.59 -6.07 -18.74
CA LEU A 68 6.38 -6.22 -17.31
C LEU A 68 7.40 -5.35 -16.58
N ILE A 69 6.92 -4.50 -15.68
CA ILE A 69 7.74 -3.56 -14.90
C ILE A 69 7.72 -4.02 -13.44
N ALA A 70 8.87 -4.08 -12.78
CA ALA A 70 8.97 -4.33 -11.34
C ALA A 70 9.55 -3.10 -10.66
N LEU A 71 8.82 -2.51 -9.72
CA LEU A 71 9.39 -1.53 -8.81
C LEU A 71 10.34 -2.25 -7.84
N GLU A 72 11.56 -1.75 -7.74
CA GLU A 72 12.58 -2.30 -6.82
C GLU A 72 12.54 -1.55 -5.47
N ARG A 73 11.85 -0.41 -5.43
CA ARG A 73 11.69 0.47 -4.27
C ARG A 73 10.23 0.83 -4.07
N ARG A 74 9.82 1.01 -2.83
CA ARG A 74 8.51 1.57 -2.49
C ARG A 74 8.57 3.08 -2.34
N PRO A 75 7.45 3.79 -2.58
CA PRO A 75 7.34 5.14 -2.09
C PRO A 75 7.69 5.21 -0.59
N GLY A 76 8.45 6.24 -0.22
CA GLY A 76 8.99 6.45 1.12
C GLY A 76 10.39 5.87 1.31
N GLU A 77 10.86 5.00 0.41
CA GLU A 77 12.22 4.46 0.46
C GLU A 77 13.22 5.38 -0.26
N HIS A 78 14.44 5.46 0.30
CA HIS A 78 15.52 6.24 -0.29
C HIS A 78 16.21 5.43 -1.41
N ALA A 79 16.24 5.98 -2.62
CA ALA A 79 16.99 5.48 -3.75
C ALA A 79 18.35 6.19 -3.81
N VAL A 80 19.43 5.42 -3.83
CA VAL A 80 20.79 5.94 -4.01
C VAL A 80 21.09 5.94 -5.51
N ALA A 81 21.78 6.98 -6.00
CA ALA A 81 22.33 6.99 -7.35
C ALA A 81 23.11 5.68 -7.61
N ALA A 82 22.90 5.10 -8.79
CA ALA A 82 23.43 3.78 -9.18
C ALA A 82 22.81 2.54 -8.49
N THR A 83 21.74 2.70 -7.71
CA THR A 83 20.90 1.55 -7.29
C THR A 83 19.61 1.52 -8.11
N PRO A 84 19.12 0.35 -8.57
CA PRO A 84 17.89 0.28 -9.34
C PRO A 84 16.69 0.86 -8.59
N LEU A 85 15.91 1.68 -9.30
CA LEU A 85 14.62 2.17 -8.83
C LEU A 85 13.49 1.22 -9.26
N LEU A 86 13.60 0.73 -10.50
CA LEU A 86 12.71 -0.25 -11.10
C LEU A 86 13.50 -1.10 -12.11
N SER A 87 12.92 -2.20 -12.52
CA SER A 87 13.39 -2.99 -13.65
C SER A 87 12.23 -3.28 -14.61
N TRP A 88 12.54 -3.58 -15.86
CA TRP A 88 11.54 -3.98 -16.83
C TRP A 88 12.08 -5.05 -17.78
N TRP A 89 11.17 -5.85 -18.34
CA TRP A 89 11.47 -6.82 -19.38
C TRP A 89 10.28 -6.95 -20.31
N SER A 90 10.56 -7.35 -21.55
CA SER A 90 9.52 -7.65 -22.53
C SER A 90 8.66 -8.83 -22.06
N ALA A 91 7.35 -8.72 -22.23
CA ALA A 91 6.43 -9.85 -22.07
C ALA A 91 6.52 -10.84 -23.23
N THR A 92 7.23 -10.47 -24.30
CA THR A 92 7.52 -11.32 -25.46
C THR A 92 9.01 -11.61 -25.56
N PRO A 93 9.43 -12.62 -26.34
CA PRO A 93 10.85 -12.95 -26.53
C PRO A 93 11.69 -11.88 -27.25
N SER A 94 11.09 -10.77 -27.69
CA SER A 94 11.83 -9.71 -28.38
C SER A 94 12.73 -8.95 -27.41
N VAL A 95 14.01 -8.84 -27.76
CA VAL A 95 14.99 -8.03 -27.04
C VAL A 95 15.04 -6.64 -27.71
N PRO A 96 14.70 -5.55 -27.00
CA PRO A 96 14.82 -4.21 -27.53
C PRO A 96 16.27 -3.85 -27.89
N GLY A 97 16.47 -3.02 -28.91
CA GLY A 97 17.78 -2.45 -29.20
C GLY A 97 18.14 -1.32 -28.23
N GLU A 98 19.41 -0.93 -28.16
CA GLU A 98 19.91 0.03 -27.16
C GLU A 98 19.20 1.39 -27.18
N GLU A 99 18.90 1.93 -28.37
CA GLU A 99 18.15 3.20 -28.50
C GLU A 99 16.75 3.09 -27.91
N GLU A 100 16.12 1.94 -28.14
CA GLU A 100 14.79 1.63 -27.63
C GLU A 100 14.81 1.44 -26.11
N GLU A 101 15.82 0.75 -25.57
CA GLU A 101 16.02 0.67 -24.12
C GLU A 101 16.16 2.06 -23.49
N ARG A 102 16.97 2.95 -24.09
CA ARG A 102 17.16 4.32 -23.60
C ARG A 102 15.86 5.14 -23.66
N ARG A 103 15.05 4.95 -24.71
CA ARG A 103 13.71 5.56 -24.83
C ARG A 103 12.79 5.07 -23.71
N LEU A 104 12.71 3.75 -23.51
CA LEU A 104 11.86 3.13 -22.49
C LEU A 104 12.28 3.54 -21.07
N ASP A 105 13.58 3.55 -20.77
CA ASP A 105 14.13 4.02 -19.49
C ASP A 105 13.69 5.46 -19.18
N ALA A 106 13.74 6.35 -20.16
CA ALA A 106 13.28 7.72 -19.99
C ALA A 106 11.75 7.81 -19.78
N LEU A 107 10.97 6.98 -20.45
CA LEU A 107 9.51 6.95 -20.31
C LEU A 107 9.09 6.43 -18.93
N VAL A 108 9.67 5.33 -18.46
CA VAL A 108 9.36 4.80 -17.11
C VAL A 108 9.81 5.76 -16.02
N LEU A 109 10.98 6.43 -16.16
CA LEU A 109 11.44 7.42 -15.19
C LEU A 109 10.53 8.64 -15.07
N ARG A 110 9.74 8.98 -16.10
CA ARG A 110 8.75 10.07 -16.03
C ARG A 110 7.52 9.74 -15.20
N THR A 111 7.32 8.47 -14.85
CA THR A 111 6.18 8.01 -14.04
C THR A 111 6.48 7.99 -12.54
N VAL A 112 7.71 8.31 -12.15
CA VAL A 112 8.18 8.28 -10.77
C VAL A 112 8.68 9.66 -10.37
N GLU A 113 8.47 10.02 -9.11
CA GLU A 113 8.92 11.29 -8.55
C GLU A 113 9.91 11.01 -7.42
N LEU A 114 11.13 11.52 -7.58
CA LEU A 114 12.18 11.48 -6.55
C LEU A 114 12.38 12.88 -5.97
N GLY A 115 12.51 12.97 -4.65
CA GLY A 115 12.76 14.24 -4.00
C GLY A 115 12.95 14.12 -2.50
N ALA A 116 12.85 15.26 -1.82
CA ALA A 116 12.83 15.36 -0.37
C ALA A 116 11.39 15.55 0.10
N GLY A 117 10.94 14.73 1.05
CA GLY A 117 9.59 14.85 1.62
C GLY A 117 8.97 13.50 1.99
N PRO A 118 7.75 13.53 2.57
CA PRO A 118 6.96 12.33 2.77
C PRO A 118 6.46 11.81 1.42
N ALA A 119 6.36 10.49 1.31
CA ALA A 119 5.77 9.89 0.12
C ALA A 119 4.24 10.00 0.11
N GLU A 120 3.66 9.90 -1.09
CA GLU A 120 2.23 9.98 -1.34
C GLU A 120 1.63 8.58 -1.59
N ASP A 121 1.96 7.62 -0.71
CA ASP A 121 1.41 6.27 -0.77
C ASP A 121 0.54 5.94 0.43
N VAL A 122 -0.15 4.80 0.34
CA VAL A 122 -1.05 4.30 1.38
C VAL A 122 -0.33 4.20 2.73
N ASP A 123 0.89 3.67 2.76
CA ASP A 123 1.63 3.47 4.01
C ASP A 123 2.01 4.80 4.66
N SER A 124 2.46 5.80 3.89
CA SER A 124 2.78 7.13 4.41
C SER A 124 1.53 7.86 4.89
N ARG A 125 0.39 7.74 4.19
CA ARG A 125 -0.88 8.32 4.63
C ARG A 125 -1.41 7.67 5.90
N LEU A 126 -1.29 6.34 6.05
CA LEU A 126 -1.65 5.64 7.28
C LEU A 126 -0.82 6.14 8.48
N ARG A 127 0.50 6.30 8.30
CA ARG A 127 1.36 6.89 9.35
C ARG A 127 1.00 8.32 9.69
N GLU A 128 0.63 9.12 8.69
CA GLU A 128 0.17 10.50 8.91
C GLU A 128 -1.10 10.51 9.78
N LEU A 129 -2.12 9.71 9.43
CA LEU A 129 -3.36 9.59 10.20
C LEU A 129 -3.11 9.14 11.64
N ALA A 130 -2.25 8.12 11.82
CA ALA A 130 -1.82 7.65 13.13
C ALA A 130 -1.16 8.77 13.94
N ARG A 131 -0.23 9.51 13.33
CA ARG A 131 0.51 10.58 14.00
C ARG A 131 -0.36 11.78 14.37
N VAL A 132 -1.35 12.14 13.56
CA VAL A 132 -2.26 13.28 13.87
C VAL A 132 -3.43 12.87 14.78
N GLY A 133 -3.60 11.58 15.05
CA GLY A 133 -4.65 11.05 15.92
C GLY A 133 -6.03 10.98 15.25
N ASP A 134 -6.10 10.97 13.92
CA ASP A 134 -7.35 10.77 13.18
C ASP A 134 -7.68 9.27 13.10
N LEU A 135 -8.14 8.74 14.23
CA LEU A 135 -8.40 7.31 14.41
C LEU A 135 -9.59 6.82 13.57
N ASP A 136 -10.57 7.68 13.28
CA ASP A 136 -11.72 7.33 12.46
C ASP A 136 -11.29 7.05 11.01
N ALA A 137 -10.52 7.98 10.41
CA ALA A 137 -10.01 7.79 9.06
C ALA A 137 -8.99 6.63 8.99
N LEU A 138 -8.14 6.49 10.02
CA LEU A 138 -7.18 5.37 10.11
C LEU A 138 -7.91 4.03 10.18
N GLY A 139 -8.94 3.94 11.02
CA GLY A 139 -9.71 2.72 11.22
C GLY A 139 -10.48 2.31 9.98
N SER A 140 -11.10 3.26 9.31
CA SER A 140 -11.81 3.00 8.05
C SER A 140 -10.86 2.46 6.96
N ALA A 141 -9.68 3.08 6.82
CA ALA A 141 -8.67 2.63 5.86
C ALA A 141 -8.10 1.23 6.18
N LEU A 142 -7.77 0.95 7.45
CA LEU A 142 -7.25 -0.35 7.87
C LEU A 142 -8.33 -1.46 7.75
N ALA A 143 -9.57 -1.18 8.13
CA ALA A 143 -10.67 -2.12 8.00
C ALA A 143 -10.95 -2.45 6.52
N LEU A 144 -10.81 -1.47 5.62
CA LEU A 144 -10.91 -1.67 4.19
C LEU A 144 -9.77 -2.55 3.66
N LEU A 145 -8.52 -2.25 4.03
CA LEU A 145 -7.33 -3.05 3.66
C LEU A 145 -7.41 -4.48 4.19
N ALA A 146 -8.01 -4.69 5.36
CA ALA A 146 -8.22 -6.02 5.93
C ALA A 146 -9.14 -6.89 5.07
N ARG A 147 -10.02 -6.29 4.25
CA ARG A 147 -10.97 -6.97 3.37
C ARG A 147 -10.44 -7.20 1.95
N ILE A 148 -9.65 -6.28 1.41
CA ILE A 148 -9.22 -6.28 0.00
C ILE A 148 -8.10 -7.30 -0.24
N PRO A 149 -8.13 -8.09 -1.33
CA PRO A 149 -7.05 -9.04 -1.65
C PRO A 149 -5.75 -8.34 -2.08
N ASP A 150 -4.61 -8.98 -1.83
CA ASP A 150 -3.29 -8.55 -2.35
C ASP A 150 -2.95 -9.38 -3.62
N PRO A 151 -2.34 -8.82 -4.68
CA PRO A 151 -2.08 -7.40 -4.92
C PRO A 151 -3.31 -6.65 -5.48
N PRO A 152 -3.38 -5.31 -5.31
CA PRO A 152 -4.43 -4.48 -5.88
C PRO A 152 -4.52 -4.56 -7.42
N ALA A 153 -5.75 -4.38 -7.89
CA ALA A 153 -6.14 -4.23 -9.30
C ALA A 153 -5.35 -3.19 -10.11
N ALA A 154 -4.87 -2.13 -9.43
CA ALA A 154 -4.18 -0.99 -10.05
C ALA A 154 -2.93 -1.35 -10.85
N PHE A 155 -2.43 -2.58 -10.72
CA PHE A 155 -1.24 -3.05 -11.40
C PHE A 155 -1.54 -3.89 -12.66
N GLN A 156 -2.82 -4.01 -13.02
CA GLN A 156 -3.30 -4.75 -14.19
C GLN A 156 -3.75 -3.80 -15.32
N ASP A 157 -3.55 -4.21 -16.57
CA ASP A 157 -4.10 -3.50 -17.74
C ASP A 157 -5.60 -3.75 -17.93
N GLY A 158 -6.17 -3.14 -18.98
CA GLY A 158 -7.59 -3.27 -19.32
C GLY A 158 -8.03 -4.69 -19.66
N ASP A 159 -7.09 -5.57 -20.02
CA ASP A 159 -7.33 -6.98 -20.35
C ASP A 159 -7.12 -7.90 -19.13
N GLY A 160 -6.78 -7.33 -17.96
CA GLY A 160 -6.54 -8.05 -16.71
C GLY A 160 -5.16 -8.71 -16.60
N PHE A 161 -4.19 -8.32 -17.45
CA PHE A 161 -2.81 -8.77 -17.31
C PHE A 161 -2.04 -7.90 -16.33
N LEU A 162 -1.28 -8.53 -15.42
CA LEU A 162 -0.33 -7.85 -14.56
C LEU A 162 0.75 -7.18 -15.41
N ARG A 163 0.90 -5.88 -15.22
CA ARG A 163 1.89 -5.04 -15.92
C ARG A 163 2.93 -4.43 -15.00
N VAL A 164 2.59 -4.30 -13.72
CA VAL A 164 3.47 -3.73 -12.71
C VAL A 164 3.55 -4.68 -11.52
N MET A 165 4.75 -4.97 -11.05
CA MET A 165 5.01 -5.61 -9.78
C MET A 165 5.53 -4.58 -8.81
N VAL A 166 5.06 -4.63 -7.57
CA VAL A 166 5.49 -3.70 -6.52
C VAL A 166 6.02 -4.49 -5.33
N PRO A 167 6.99 -3.96 -4.57
CA PRO A 167 7.43 -4.62 -3.35
C PRO A 167 6.25 -4.74 -2.39
N GLU A 168 6.08 -5.92 -1.81
CA GLU A 168 4.94 -6.20 -0.95
C GLU A 168 4.95 -5.26 0.28
N SER A 169 3.79 -4.68 0.55
CA SER A 169 3.48 -4.12 1.86
C SER A 169 2.24 -4.84 2.36
N PRO A 170 2.41 -5.96 3.08
CA PRO A 170 1.29 -6.77 3.51
C PRO A 170 0.51 -6.05 4.63
N PHE A 171 -0.76 -6.39 4.79
CA PHE A 171 -1.63 -5.77 5.80
C PHE A 171 -1.02 -5.78 7.21
N GLU A 172 -0.33 -6.86 7.56
CA GLU A 172 0.34 -7.05 8.85
C GLU A 172 1.37 -5.95 9.12
N ARG A 173 2.14 -5.56 8.09
CA ARG A 173 3.09 -4.44 8.19
C ARG A 173 2.36 -3.10 8.32
N ARG A 174 1.24 -2.92 7.64
CA ARG A 174 0.44 -1.68 7.71
C ARG A 174 -0.24 -1.52 9.05
N LEU A 175 -0.63 -2.61 9.70
CA LEU A 175 -1.25 -2.60 11.02
C LEU A 175 -0.30 -2.02 12.09
N GLU A 176 1.02 -2.18 11.92
CA GLU A 176 2.04 -1.67 12.84
C GLU A 176 1.97 -0.16 13.10
N VAL A 177 1.34 0.62 12.22
CA VAL A 177 1.12 2.07 12.45
C VAL A 177 0.33 2.35 13.73
N LEU A 178 -0.44 1.39 14.24
CA LEU A 178 -1.15 1.52 15.52
C LEU A 178 -0.22 1.61 16.73
N THR A 179 1.02 1.12 16.63
CA THR A 179 2.02 1.26 17.70
C THR A 179 2.53 2.69 17.87
N GLU A 180 2.43 3.48 16.80
CA GLU A 180 2.85 4.89 16.74
C GLU A 180 1.64 5.86 16.80
N ALA A 181 0.41 5.32 16.84
CA ALA A 181 -0.79 6.11 16.75
C ALA A 181 -1.05 6.93 18.02
N GLN A 182 -1.41 8.21 17.84
CA GLN A 182 -1.91 9.04 18.93
C GLN A 182 -3.35 8.62 19.26
N GLY A 183 -3.51 7.86 20.33
CA GLY A 183 -4.81 7.36 20.75
C GLY A 183 -4.75 6.72 22.13
N THR A 184 -5.91 6.62 22.80
CA THR A 184 -6.00 5.79 24.00
C THR A 184 -6.06 4.32 23.60
N ALA A 185 -5.57 3.41 24.45
CA ALA A 185 -5.66 1.98 24.21
C ALA A 185 -7.11 1.55 23.90
N GLY A 186 -8.09 2.09 24.62
CA GLY A 186 -9.50 1.81 24.35
C GLY A 186 -9.96 2.21 22.94
N ALA A 187 -9.54 3.38 22.45
CA ALA A 187 -9.88 3.80 21.08
C ALA A 187 -9.21 2.92 20.01
N LEU A 188 -7.97 2.50 20.24
CA LEU A 188 -7.26 1.58 19.35
C LEU A 188 -7.92 0.19 19.33
N LEU A 189 -8.43 -0.30 20.46
CA LEU A 189 -9.18 -1.56 20.53
C LEU A 189 -10.50 -1.51 19.76
N VAL A 190 -11.23 -0.38 19.81
CA VAL A 190 -12.43 -0.19 18.99
C VAL A 190 -12.10 -0.28 17.50
N LEU A 191 -11.03 0.39 17.06
CA LEU A 191 -10.54 0.31 15.69
C LEU A 191 -10.14 -1.12 15.29
N LEU A 192 -9.41 -1.82 16.15
CA LEU A 192 -8.98 -3.20 15.90
C LEU A 192 -10.16 -4.15 15.77
N ARG A 193 -11.24 -3.91 16.51
CA ARG A 193 -12.48 -4.69 16.41
C ARG A 193 -13.11 -4.56 15.04
N ASP A 194 -13.17 -3.35 14.47
CA ASP A 194 -13.67 -3.15 13.11
C ASP A 194 -12.82 -3.91 12.08
N CYS A 195 -11.49 -3.81 12.20
CA CYS A 195 -10.56 -4.57 11.37
C CYS A 195 -10.73 -6.09 11.53
N ALA A 196 -10.94 -6.59 12.75
CA ALA A 196 -11.16 -8.02 13.03
C ALA A 196 -12.41 -8.54 12.32
N PHE A 197 -13.50 -7.75 12.37
CA PHE A 197 -14.75 -8.12 11.74
C PHE A 197 -14.67 -8.11 10.20
N THR A 198 -13.85 -7.24 9.59
CA THR A 198 -13.68 -7.23 8.13
C THR A 198 -12.61 -8.20 7.62
N ALA A 199 -11.63 -8.58 8.44
CA ALA A 199 -10.54 -9.47 8.04
C ALA A 199 -11.01 -10.90 7.71
N THR A 200 -10.82 -11.35 6.47
CA THR A 200 -11.21 -12.70 6.01
C THR A 200 -10.04 -13.68 6.00
N LEU A 201 -8.81 -13.20 5.80
CA LEU A 201 -7.62 -14.06 5.68
C LEU A 201 -7.06 -14.46 7.05
N PRO A 202 -6.69 -15.75 7.28
CA PRO A 202 -6.11 -16.21 8.54
C PRO A 202 -4.89 -15.40 8.98
N ARG A 203 -3.97 -15.08 8.07
CA ARG A 203 -2.77 -14.28 8.37
C ARG A 203 -3.09 -12.91 8.98
N ARG A 204 -4.09 -12.22 8.43
CA ARG A 204 -4.52 -10.88 8.88
C ARG A 204 -5.18 -10.94 10.25
N ARG A 205 -5.99 -11.98 10.48
CA ARG A 205 -6.66 -12.24 11.76
C ARG A 205 -5.66 -12.50 12.87
N SER A 206 -4.63 -13.31 12.60
CA SER A 206 -3.54 -13.55 13.55
C SER A 206 -2.76 -12.28 13.89
N ALA A 207 -2.51 -11.41 12.90
CA ALA A 207 -1.84 -10.13 13.15
C ALA A 207 -2.70 -9.17 13.99
N ILE A 208 -4.02 -9.15 13.78
CA ILE A 208 -4.96 -8.36 14.59
C ILE A 208 -4.97 -8.87 16.04
N ALA A 209 -5.02 -10.19 16.26
CA ALA A 209 -4.93 -10.77 17.60
C ALA A 209 -3.60 -10.39 18.29
N ALA A 210 -2.47 -10.47 17.58
CA ALA A 210 -1.18 -10.04 18.12
C ALA A 210 -1.11 -8.53 18.42
N MET A 211 -1.79 -7.70 17.63
CA MET A 211 -1.89 -6.27 17.90
C MET A 211 -2.81 -5.96 19.09
N ASN A 212 -3.91 -6.69 19.27
CA ASN A 212 -4.79 -6.61 20.44
C ASN A 212 -3.97 -6.75 21.73
N GLU A 213 -3.18 -7.82 21.84
CA GLU A 213 -2.31 -8.07 23.00
C GLU A 213 -1.29 -6.95 23.23
N ARG A 214 -0.70 -6.41 22.17
CA ARG A 214 0.27 -5.30 22.29
C ARG A 214 -0.38 -3.99 22.76
N VAL A 215 -1.56 -3.65 22.25
CA VAL A 215 -2.30 -2.45 22.67
C VAL A 215 -2.73 -2.57 24.14
N ARG A 216 -3.09 -3.77 24.60
CA ARG A 216 -3.37 -4.02 26.02
C ARG A 216 -2.14 -3.84 26.89
N ALA A 217 -1.02 -4.43 26.47
CA ALA A 217 0.24 -4.36 27.21
C ALA A 217 0.82 -2.93 27.30
N SER A 218 0.53 -2.05 26.33
CA SER A 218 0.97 -0.65 26.34
C SER A 218 0.02 0.30 27.07
N ALA A 219 -1.12 -0.16 27.58
CA ALA A 219 -2.06 0.68 28.30
C ALA A 219 -1.46 1.19 29.62
N GLU A 220 -1.45 2.51 29.81
CA GLU A 220 -0.92 3.12 31.04
C GLU A 220 -1.77 2.72 32.27
N PRO A 221 -1.16 2.09 33.30
CA PRO A 221 -1.87 1.75 34.54
C PRO A 221 -2.40 3.02 35.22
N GLY A 222 -3.73 3.12 35.41
CA GLY A 222 -4.39 4.21 36.14
C GLY A 222 -5.10 5.27 35.29
N ARG A 223 -4.99 5.22 33.95
CA ARG A 223 -5.73 6.14 33.05
C ARG A 223 -7.04 5.56 32.50
N LEU A 224 -7.23 4.25 32.63
CA LEU A 224 -8.40 3.50 32.17
C LEU A 224 -8.84 2.51 33.25
N ASP A 225 -10.15 2.28 33.34
CA ASP A 225 -10.72 1.17 34.10
C ASP A 225 -10.30 -0.15 33.42
N SER A 226 -9.52 -0.98 34.14
CA SER A 226 -9.01 -2.25 33.61
C SER A 226 -10.14 -3.16 33.14
N ALA A 227 -11.30 -3.14 33.80
CA ALA A 227 -12.46 -3.93 33.39
C ALA A 227 -12.99 -3.49 32.02
N ARG A 228 -13.02 -2.18 31.75
CA ARG A 228 -13.42 -1.65 30.44
C ARG A 228 -12.43 -2.04 29.34
N LEU A 229 -11.14 -2.04 29.64
CA LEU A 229 -10.11 -2.43 28.67
C LEU A 229 -10.25 -3.91 28.28
N ASP A 230 -10.48 -4.79 29.26
CA ASP A 230 -10.69 -6.21 29.02
C ASP A 230 -11.97 -6.48 28.20
N LEU A 231 -13.08 -5.78 28.50
CA LEU A 231 -14.30 -5.88 27.69
C LEU A 231 -14.08 -5.47 26.23
N LEU A 232 -13.28 -4.43 25.98
CA LEU A 232 -12.93 -4.00 24.62
C LEU A 232 -12.07 -5.04 23.91
N ALA A 233 -11.07 -5.61 24.59
CA ALA A 233 -10.23 -6.67 24.04
C ALA A 233 -11.03 -7.94 23.70
N GLU A 234 -11.94 -8.36 24.59
CA GLU A 234 -12.86 -9.48 24.34
C GLU A 234 -13.77 -9.22 23.13
N ALA A 235 -14.17 -7.96 22.92
CA ALA A 235 -14.95 -7.59 21.73
C ALA A 235 -14.12 -7.71 20.44
N VAL A 236 -12.81 -7.44 20.47
CA VAL A 236 -11.91 -7.70 19.33
C VAL A 236 -11.86 -9.20 19.04
N ASP A 237 -11.68 -10.03 20.06
CA ASP A 237 -11.62 -11.49 19.90
C ASP A 237 -12.95 -12.07 19.38
N ALA A 238 -14.07 -11.57 19.89
CA ALA A 238 -15.39 -11.90 19.35
C ALA A 238 -15.53 -11.51 17.88
N ALA A 239 -15.05 -10.32 17.50
CA ALA A 239 -15.08 -9.85 16.13
C ALA A 239 -14.18 -10.67 15.20
N LEU A 240 -13.05 -11.19 15.70
CA LEU A 240 -12.27 -12.20 15.00
C LEU A 240 -13.21 -13.38 14.70
N ASP A 241 -13.93 -13.93 15.66
CA ASP A 241 -14.89 -15.03 15.39
C ASP A 241 -16.14 -14.65 14.59
N LYS A 242 -16.19 -13.44 13.99
CA LYS A 242 -17.36 -12.90 13.27
C LYS A 242 -18.59 -12.74 14.17
N ARG A 243 -18.38 -12.55 15.47
CA ARG A 243 -19.42 -12.20 16.45
C ARG A 243 -19.31 -10.71 16.78
N TRP A 244 -20.44 -10.01 16.79
CA TRP A 244 -20.48 -8.57 17.04
C TRP A 244 -21.09 -8.28 18.41
N THR A 245 -20.32 -7.69 19.33
CA THR A 245 -20.74 -7.38 20.72
C THR A 245 -20.92 -5.87 20.91
N VAL A 246 -22.10 -5.39 21.30
CA VAL A 246 -22.27 -3.93 21.56
C VAL A 246 -21.42 -3.52 22.77
N LEU A 247 -20.67 -2.41 22.63
CA LEU A 247 -19.73 -1.87 23.64
C LEU A 247 -20.36 -0.74 24.46
#